data_AF-A0A6A0CUI7-F1
#
_entry.id   AF-A0A6A0CUI7-F1
#
_cell.length_a   1.000
_cell.length_b   1.000
_cell.length_c   1.000
_cell.angle_alpha   90.00
_cell.angle_beta   90.00
_cell.angle_gamma   90.00
#
_symmetry.space_group_name_H-M   'P 1'
#
loop_
_entity.id
_entity.type
_entity.pdbx_description
1 polymer ?
#
loop_
_entity_poly.entity_id
_entity_poly.type
_entity_poly.pdbx_seq_one_letter_code
_entity_poly.pdbx_strand_id
1 'polypeptide(L)'
;MKRGMALVTLCVALGMVLPAYGMLGNETPENDGASLPHWVTPITPSTIPKPVSTEKREVPLTLTPMLAPLDIPAATTEYDDIHPTLALSSSGGLFGAYTIYQSLMEQDIAFLYSSDQGQSWDDMGYYSIEGVQDYPAIDYWRGENSFVGTFTPDPSDFDGSAQYLLRVGEPTDPDTWELVYWDWTTYGQRDRESADIAGYDDVGDATWWYGVIASTEGSDYEGETHEHVPVFNFPDYTASDSGWGWWWPEYDNAAHACVDIDRSSGMMYAAWDQYNESRESQGRDILLAIADVHDWWEENWVMNWYYLGGEEDNTYPDIAAENGYIYIVLQADIMIPGKQDIICYYSHDGGTTWETSTIA
;
A
#
# COMPACT_ATOMS: atom_id res chain seq x y z
N MET A 1 -46.00 13.05 -47.22
CA MET A 1 -44.93 12.04 -47.44
C MET A 1 -43.65 12.55 -46.82
N LYS A 2 -43.10 11.79 -45.86
CA LYS A 2 -41.71 11.79 -45.33
C LYS A 2 -41.29 13.04 -44.52
N ARG A 3 -41.25 12.89 -43.18
CA ARG A 3 -40.06 12.59 -42.31
C ARG A 3 -39.22 13.86 -42.13
N GLY A 4 -38.91 14.37 -40.95
CA GLY A 4 -38.83 13.77 -39.62
C GLY A 4 -37.53 14.31 -39.01
N MET A 5 -37.62 15.18 -38.00
CA MET A 5 -36.48 15.56 -37.14
C MET A 5 -37.07 16.23 -35.91
N ALA A 6 -37.27 15.43 -34.86
CA ALA A 6 -37.46 15.95 -33.51
C ALA A 6 -36.06 16.27 -32.98
N LEU A 7 -35.76 17.55 -32.80
CA LEU A 7 -34.59 18.01 -32.07
C LEU A 7 -34.93 17.91 -30.58
N VAL A 8 -34.26 17.02 -29.87
CA VAL A 8 -34.25 16.97 -28.42
C VAL A 8 -33.28 18.06 -27.95
N THR A 9 -33.82 19.19 -27.48
CA THR A 9 -33.03 20.23 -26.83
C THR A 9 -33.12 20.02 -25.32
N LEU A 10 -32.06 19.44 -24.75
CA LEU A 10 -31.83 19.36 -23.32
C LEU A 10 -31.22 20.71 -22.87
N CYS A 11 -32.03 21.60 -22.29
CA CYS A 11 -31.53 22.78 -21.60
C CYS A 11 -31.53 22.50 -20.10
N VAL A 12 -30.36 22.11 -19.56
CA VAL A 12 -30.09 22.12 -18.13
C VAL A 12 -29.97 23.58 -17.69
N ALA A 13 -31.00 24.09 -17.03
CA ALA A 13 -30.94 25.39 -16.37
C ALA A 13 -30.15 25.24 -15.07
N LEU A 14 -28.92 25.76 -15.09
CA LEU A 14 -28.08 26.05 -13.93
C LEU A 14 -28.86 26.87 -12.90
N GLY A 15 -29.23 26.22 -11.79
CA GLY A 15 -29.65 26.90 -10.57
C GLY A 15 -28.42 27.29 -9.74
N MET A 16 -27.83 28.44 -10.07
CA MET A 16 -26.91 29.14 -9.17
C MET A 16 -27.68 29.54 -7.89
N VAL A 17 -27.29 28.99 -6.75
CA VAL A 17 -27.59 29.58 -5.44
C VAL A 17 -26.27 29.87 -4.75
N LEU A 18 -25.78 31.09 -4.97
CA LEU A 18 -24.89 31.76 -4.03
C LEU A 18 -25.73 32.25 -2.85
N PRO A 19 -25.23 32.15 -1.61
CA PRO A 19 -25.44 33.18 -0.61
C PRO A 19 -24.11 33.89 -0.36
N ALA A 20 -23.99 35.08 -0.94
CA ALA A 20 -23.04 36.07 -0.46
C ALA A 20 -23.66 36.86 0.71
N TYR A 21 -22.80 37.16 1.68
CA TYR A 21 -22.89 38.15 2.77
C TYR A 21 -23.32 37.69 4.16
N GLY A 22 -22.29 37.60 5.01
CA GLY A 22 -22.36 37.68 6.46
C GLY A 22 -20.99 37.94 7.10
N MET A 23 -20.27 39.00 6.68
CA MET A 23 -19.18 39.54 7.52
C MET A 23 -19.78 40.38 8.64
N LEU A 24 -19.62 39.95 9.90
CA LEU A 24 -19.21 40.74 11.07
C LEU A 24 -19.57 40.02 12.38
N GLY A 25 -18.57 39.72 13.20
CA GLY A 25 -18.73 39.42 14.63
C GLY A 25 -17.72 38.42 15.17
N ASN A 26 -16.54 38.90 15.59
CA ASN A 26 -15.64 38.17 16.47
C ASN A 26 -16.33 38.00 17.84
N GLU A 27 -16.78 36.79 18.15
CA GLU A 27 -16.99 36.35 19.53
C GLU A 27 -16.44 34.93 19.67
N THR A 28 -15.33 34.80 20.41
CA THR A 28 -14.81 33.54 20.94
C THR A 28 -15.86 32.90 21.84
N PRO A 29 -16.28 31.64 21.60
CA PRO A 29 -16.99 30.88 22.63
C PRO A 29 -15.99 30.41 23.68
N GLU A 30 -16.30 30.72 24.93
CA GLU A 30 -15.60 30.27 26.12
C GLU A 30 -15.50 28.75 26.21
N ASN A 31 -14.38 28.34 26.78
CA ASN A 31 -13.96 26.98 27.07
C ASN A 31 -14.80 26.42 28.24
N ASP A 32 -15.87 25.68 27.95
CA ASP A 32 -16.54 24.86 28.95
C ASP A 32 -15.92 23.46 28.96
N GLY A 33 -15.13 23.21 30.01
CA GLY A 33 -14.36 22.00 30.20
C GLY A 33 -15.22 20.74 30.22
N ALA A 34 -14.95 19.84 29.28
CA ALA A 34 -15.21 18.43 29.42
C ALA A 34 -13.91 17.74 29.87
N SER A 35 -13.92 17.18 31.08
CA SER A 35 -12.83 16.37 31.60
C SER A 35 -12.62 15.14 30.71
N LEU A 36 -11.47 15.07 30.03
CA LEU A 36 -11.05 13.88 29.29
C LEU A 36 -10.71 12.74 30.28
N PRO A 37 -11.04 11.47 29.94
CA PRO A 37 -10.78 10.33 30.80
C PRO A 37 -9.28 10.02 30.92
N HIS A 38 -8.99 9.32 32.00
CA HIS A 38 -7.75 9.27 32.77
C HIS A 38 -6.64 8.37 32.20
N TRP A 39 -6.33 8.39 30.90
CA TRP A 39 -5.25 7.55 30.35
C TRP A 39 -4.22 8.35 29.56
N VAL A 40 -3.51 9.29 30.21
CA VAL A 40 -2.29 9.87 29.64
C VAL A 40 -1.32 10.19 30.77
N THR A 41 -0.13 9.61 30.74
CA THR A 41 1.00 10.08 31.56
C THR A 41 2.21 10.25 30.64
N PRO A 42 2.62 11.49 30.32
CA PRO A 42 3.85 11.73 29.56
C PRO A 42 5.06 11.52 30.46
N ILE A 43 6.05 10.77 29.98
CA ILE A 43 7.30 10.48 30.71
C ILE A 43 8.50 10.78 29.80
N THR A 44 9.59 11.19 30.45
CA THR A 44 10.78 11.85 29.89
C THR A 44 11.92 10.84 29.60
N PRO A 45 12.79 11.07 28.59
CA PRO A 45 13.59 10.03 27.92
C PRO A 45 14.93 9.65 28.57
N SER A 46 15.49 8.52 28.14
CA SER A 46 16.91 8.12 28.24
C SER A 46 17.30 7.11 27.14
N THR A 47 18.59 6.90 26.88
CA THR A 47 19.18 6.45 25.59
C THR A 47 19.72 5.00 25.48
N ILE A 48 20.10 4.65 24.22
CA ILE A 48 21.06 3.63 23.65
C ILE A 48 20.47 2.19 23.44
N PRO A 49 20.92 1.22 22.54
CA PRO A 49 21.90 1.11 21.40
C PRO A 49 21.45 0.34 20.09
N LYS A 50 22.32 0.25 19.04
CA LYS A 50 22.12 -0.45 17.72
C LYS A 50 22.38 -1.99 17.69
N PRO A 51 21.74 -2.78 16.77
CA PRO A 51 21.90 -4.24 16.61
C PRO A 51 22.96 -4.70 15.57
N VAL A 52 23.17 -6.03 15.44
CA VAL A 52 24.29 -6.73 14.75
C VAL A 52 23.80 -7.74 13.69
N SER A 53 24.48 -7.81 12.53
CA SER A 53 24.17 -8.64 11.33
C SER A 53 24.24 -10.18 11.49
N THR A 54 23.45 -10.91 10.68
CA THR A 54 23.40 -12.38 10.51
C THR A 54 23.95 -12.85 9.13
N GLU A 55 24.34 -14.13 8.99
CA GLU A 55 24.97 -14.73 7.78
C GLU A 55 23.96 -15.17 6.69
N LYS A 56 24.24 -14.85 5.42
CA LYS A 56 23.44 -15.18 4.22
C LYS A 56 23.51 -16.68 3.84
N ARG A 57 22.42 -17.25 3.30
CA ARG A 57 22.37 -18.61 2.74
C ARG A 57 21.74 -18.62 1.34
N GLU A 58 22.45 -19.18 0.35
CA GLU A 58 21.89 -19.41 -1.00
C GLU A 58 20.88 -20.57 -0.98
N VAL A 59 19.70 -20.36 -1.58
CA VAL A 59 18.70 -21.41 -1.85
C VAL A 59 18.61 -21.62 -3.37
N PRO A 60 19.13 -22.73 -3.92
CA PRO A 60 19.06 -22.98 -5.35
C PRO A 60 17.61 -23.25 -5.79
N LEU A 61 17.06 -22.40 -6.66
CA LEU A 61 15.74 -22.57 -7.25
C LEU A 61 15.75 -23.74 -8.25
N THR A 62 15.13 -24.86 -7.90
CA THR A 62 14.94 -25.99 -8.83
C THR A 62 13.51 -25.96 -9.37
N LEU A 63 13.33 -25.33 -10.53
CA LEU A 63 12.03 -25.31 -11.22
C LEU A 63 11.72 -26.71 -11.76
N THR A 64 10.80 -27.41 -11.09
CA THR A 64 10.28 -28.69 -11.57
C THR A 64 8.99 -28.42 -12.35
N PRO A 65 8.86 -28.83 -13.62
CA PRO A 65 7.61 -28.67 -14.36
C PRO A 65 6.48 -29.42 -13.63
N MET A 66 5.54 -28.69 -13.04
CA MET A 66 4.30 -29.25 -12.53
C MET A 66 3.30 -29.37 -13.68
N LEU A 67 2.54 -30.47 -13.71
CA LEU A 67 1.29 -30.50 -14.46
C LEU A 67 0.43 -29.34 -13.93
N ALA A 68 -0.20 -28.59 -14.84
CA ALA A 68 -1.15 -27.55 -14.45
C ALA A 68 -2.12 -28.17 -13.44
N PRO A 69 -2.14 -27.68 -12.19
CA PRO A 69 -3.05 -28.21 -11.18
C PRO A 69 -4.49 -28.04 -11.66
N LEU A 70 -5.40 -28.79 -11.04
CA LEU A 70 -6.83 -28.56 -11.25
C LEU A 70 -7.15 -27.09 -10.88
N ASP A 71 -8.01 -26.41 -11.63
CA ASP A 71 -8.49 -25.09 -11.23
C ASP A 71 -9.30 -25.24 -9.92
N ILE A 72 -8.76 -24.71 -8.82
CA ILE A 72 -9.42 -24.70 -7.51
C ILE A 72 -10.01 -23.31 -7.32
N PRO A 73 -11.35 -23.15 -7.33
CA PRO A 73 -11.97 -21.85 -7.09
C PRO A 73 -11.71 -21.42 -5.64
N ALA A 74 -11.15 -20.23 -5.46
CA ALA A 74 -10.89 -19.64 -4.15
C ALA A 74 -12.04 -18.73 -3.69
N ALA A 75 -12.62 -17.96 -4.60
CA ALA A 75 -13.77 -17.10 -4.36
C ALA A 75 -15.04 -17.70 -4.99
N THR A 76 -16.17 -17.50 -4.32
CA THR A 76 -17.48 -18.04 -4.74
C THR A 76 -18.60 -17.01 -4.65
N THR A 77 -18.27 -15.72 -4.70
CA THR A 77 -19.30 -14.67 -4.60
C THR A 77 -20.17 -14.66 -5.86
N GLU A 78 -21.34 -14.02 -5.78
CA GLU A 78 -22.20 -13.82 -6.95
C GLU A 78 -21.81 -12.60 -7.79
N TYR A 79 -20.83 -11.82 -7.31
CA TYR A 79 -20.35 -10.59 -7.91
C TYR A 79 -19.04 -10.83 -8.67
N ASP A 80 -18.52 -9.79 -9.33
CA ASP A 80 -17.20 -9.87 -9.94
C ASP A 80 -16.14 -9.70 -8.84
N ASP A 81 -15.26 -10.69 -8.71
CA ASP A 81 -14.14 -10.69 -7.77
C ASP A 81 -12.88 -10.16 -8.49
N ILE A 82 -12.35 -9.03 -8.03
CA ILE A 82 -11.24 -8.32 -8.68
C ILE A 82 -10.10 -7.98 -7.70
N HIS A 83 -8.94 -7.61 -8.24
CA HIS A 83 -7.75 -7.16 -7.49
C HIS A 83 -7.35 -8.09 -6.33
N PRO A 84 -7.05 -9.38 -6.61
CA PRO A 84 -6.68 -10.32 -5.57
C PRO A 84 -5.27 -10.04 -5.03
N THR A 85 -5.07 -10.33 -3.75
CA THR A 85 -3.78 -10.37 -3.05
C THR A 85 -3.66 -11.64 -2.21
N LEU A 86 -2.43 -12.07 -1.92
CA LEU A 86 -2.15 -13.30 -1.19
C LEU A 86 -0.84 -13.22 -0.42
N ALA A 87 -0.87 -13.62 0.85
CA ALA A 87 0.30 -13.77 1.70
C ALA A 87 0.46 -15.21 2.21
N LEU A 88 1.72 -15.62 2.40
CA LEU A 88 2.09 -16.93 2.94
C LEU A 88 2.68 -16.77 4.35
N SER A 89 2.08 -17.44 5.33
CA SER A 89 2.64 -17.48 6.68
C SER A 89 3.79 -18.47 6.82
N SER A 90 4.55 -18.34 7.91
CA SER A 90 5.66 -19.23 8.25
C SER A 90 5.21 -20.70 8.48
N SER A 91 3.95 -20.93 8.85
CA SER A 91 3.36 -22.27 9.00
C SER A 91 2.86 -22.89 7.69
N GLY A 92 2.85 -22.11 6.60
CA GLY A 92 2.34 -22.53 5.29
C GLY A 92 0.86 -22.23 5.06
N GLY A 93 0.22 -21.45 5.95
CA GLY A 93 -1.13 -20.93 5.74
C GLY A 93 -1.12 -19.80 4.72
N LEU A 94 -2.11 -19.79 3.84
CA LEU A 94 -2.31 -18.74 2.84
C LEU A 94 -3.49 -17.88 3.25
N PHE A 95 -3.27 -16.58 3.38
CA PHE A 95 -4.33 -15.62 3.65
C PHE A 95 -4.43 -14.67 2.46
N GLY A 96 -5.63 -14.52 1.91
CA GLY A 96 -5.87 -13.71 0.73
C GLY A 96 -6.99 -12.72 0.94
N ALA A 97 -7.01 -11.73 0.07
CA ALA A 97 -8.11 -10.78 -0.03
C ALA A 97 -8.39 -10.45 -1.49
N TYR A 98 -9.59 -9.96 -1.77
CA TYR A 98 -10.00 -9.45 -3.08
C TYR A 98 -11.13 -8.44 -2.90
N THR A 99 -11.31 -7.59 -3.91
CA THR A 99 -12.43 -6.66 -3.96
C THR A 99 -13.66 -7.35 -4.54
N ILE A 100 -14.79 -7.26 -3.84
CA ILE A 100 -16.11 -7.63 -4.35
C ILE A 100 -16.70 -6.41 -5.08
N TYR A 101 -16.78 -6.46 -6.41
CA TYR A 101 -17.37 -5.39 -7.20
C TYR A 101 -18.90 -5.51 -7.25
N GLN A 102 -19.59 -4.74 -6.40
CA GLN A 102 -21.07 -4.74 -6.35
C GLN A 102 -21.65 -3.67 -7.28
N SER A 103 -21.08 -2.47 -7.26
CA SER A 103 -21.46 -1.38 -8.15
C SER A 103 -20.36 -0.31 -8.27
N LEU A 104 -20.61 0.74 -9.05
CA LEU A 104 -19.71 1.90 -9.13
C LEU A 104 -19.58 2.67 -7.81
N MET A 105 -20.49 2.46 -6.85
CA MET A 105 -20.56 3.21 -5.59
C MET A 105 -20.45 2.29 -4.36
N GLU A 106 -20.22 0.99 -4.58
CA GLU A 106 -20.24 -0.02 -3.52
C GLU A 106 -19.27 -1.14 -3.87
N GLN A 107 -18.19 -1.25 -3.09
CA GLN A 107 -17.18 -2.31 -3.17
C GLN A 107 -16.69 -2.64 -1.77
N ASP A 108 -16.55 -3.92 -1.46
CA ASP A 108 -16.08 -4.41 -0.15
C ASP A 108 -14.82 -5.25 -0.33
N ILE A 109 -13.96 -5.30 0.69
CA ILE A 109 -12.79 -6.18 0.74
C ILE A 109 -13.16 -7.50 1.44
N ALA A 110 -13.15 -8.60 0.69
CA ALA A 110 -13.38 -9.93 1.21
C ALA A 110 -12.09 -10.70 1.46
N PHE A 111 -12.14 -11.58 2.45
CA PHE A 111 -10.98 -12.32 2.94
C PHE A 111 -11.20 -13.83 2.80
N LEU A 112 -10.12 -14.54 2.57
CA LEU A 112 -10.11 -15.99 2.40
C LEU A 112 -8.86 -16.59 3.04
N TYR A 113 -8.98 -17.84 3.48
CA TYR A 113 -7.87 -18.54 4.12
C TYR A 113 -7.75 -19.97 3.61
N SER A 114 -6.52 -20.46 3.46
CA SER A 114 -6.22 -21.85 3.18
C SER A 114 -5.17 -22.38 4.13
N SER A 115 -5.51 -23.47 4.82
CA SER A 115 -4.61 -24.20 5.72
C SER A 115 -3.84 -25.35 5.01
N ASP A 116 -4.07 -25.54 3.72
CA ASP A 116 -3.57 -26.69 2.95
C ASP A 116 -2.84 -26.30 1.66
N GLN A 117 -2.23 -25.10 1.66
CA GLN A 117 -1.45 -24.54 0.55
C GLN A 117 -2.28 -24.39 -0.74
N GLY A 118 -3.52 -23.93 -0.60
CA GLY A 118 -4.42 -23.58 -1.70
C GLY A 118 -5.18 -24.77 -2.29
N GLN A 119 -5.20 -25.92 -1.60
CA GLN A 119 -6.00 -27.09 -2.03
C GLN A 119 -7.49 -26.91 -1.69
N SER A 120 -7.80 -26.13 -0.65
CA SER A 120 -9.13 -25.66 -0.30
C SER A 120 -9.06 -24.27 0.33
N TRP A 121 -10.18 -23.55 0.25
CA TRP A 121 -10.30 -22.17 0.72
C TRP A 121 -11.56 -22.03 1.57
N ASP A 122 -11.40 -21.39 2.72
CA ASP A 122 -12.47 -20.98 3.60
C ASP A 122 -12.75 -19.49 3.38
N ASP A 123 -14.03 -19.12 3.29
CA ASP A 123 -14.50 -17.73 3.24
C ASP A 123 -14.46 -17.14 4.65
N MET A 124 -13.68 -16.06 4.84
CA MET A 124 -13.49 -15.39 6.12
C MET A 124 -14.39 -14.15 6.28
N GLY A 125 -15.24 -13.87 5.29
CA GLY A 125 -16.14 -12.71 5.28
C GLY A 125 -15.44 -11.42 4.86
N TYR A 126 -16.07 -10.29 5.17
CA TYR A 126 -15.62 -8.95 4.81
C TYR A 126 -16.05 -7.93 5.87
N TYR A 127 -15.37 -6.78 5.90
CA TYR A 127 -15.86 -5.60 6.62
C TYR A 127 -16.76 -4.81 5.69
N SER A 128 -18.01 -4.58 6.11
CA SER A 128 -18.93 -3.72 5.36
C SER A 128 -18.65 -2.26 5.71
N ILE A 129 -17.93 -1.58 4.82
CA ILE A 129 -17.59 -0.16 4.92
C ILE A 129 -18.38 0.54 3.82
N GLU A 130 -18.93 1.73 4.10
CA GLU A 130 -19.67 2.46 3.07
C GLU A 130 -18.69 2.98 2.01
N GLY A 131 -19.05 2.82 0.73
CA GLY A 131 -18.30 3.38 -0.39
C GLY A 131 -17.57 2.32 -1.22
N VAL A 132 -16.44 2.73 -1.79
CA VAL A 132 -15.66 2.00 -2.78
C VAL A 132 -14.29 1.70 -2.21
N GLN A 133 -14.16 0.60 -1.46
CA GLN A 133 -12.86 0.09 -1.03
C GLN A 133 -12.30 -0.84 -2.10
N ASP A 134 -11.03 -0.66 -2.46
CA ASP A 134 -10.43 -1.39 -3.58
C ASP A 134 -8.92 -1.67 -3.36
N TYR A 135 -8.33 -2.51 -4.22
CA TYR A 135 -6.91 -2.88 -4.20
C TYR A 135 -6.41 -3.27 -2.80
N PRO A 136 -6.90 -4.39 -2.23
CA PRO A 136 -6.38 -4.88 -0.97
C PRO A 136 -4.93 -5.34 -1.13
N ALA A 137 -4.14 -5.12 -0.09
CA ALA A 137 -2.79 -5.65 0.05
C ALA A 137 -2.66 -6.32 1.41
N ILE A 138 -2.04 -7.50 1.45
CA ILE A 138 -1.88 -8.33 2.65
C ILE A 138 -0.45 -8.83 2.68
N ASP A 139 0.16 -8.85 3.86
CA ASP A 139 1.45 -9.52 4.07
C ASP A 139 1.51 -10.27 5.41
N TYR A 140 2.43 -11.24 5.48
CA TYR A 140 2.73 -11.98 6.70
C TYR A 140 3.38 -11.06 7.73
N TRP A 141 2.80 -11.04 8.93
CA TRP A 141 3.28 -10.15 9.98
C TRP A 141 4.26 -10.86 10.92
N ARG A 142 3.78 -11.86 11.66
CA ARG A 142 4.54 -12.48 12.75
C ARG A 142 4.03 -13.86 13.16
N GLY A 143 4.82 -14.52 14.01
CA GLY A 143 4.44 -15.77 14.66
C GLY A 143 4.30 -16.93 13.67
N GLU A 144 3.24 -17.72 13.81
CA GLU A 144 2.99 -18.86 12.93
C GLU A 144 2.01 -18.52 11.79
N ASN A 145 1.06 -17.62 12.06
CA ASN A 145 -0.10 -17.42 11.20
C ASN A 145 -0.77 -16.05 11.39
N SER A 146 -0.01 -14.98 11.63
CA SER A 146 -0.56 -13.62 11.73
C SER A 146 -0.22 -12.78 10.50
N PHE A 147 -1.14 -11.89 10.11
CA PHE A 147 -1.04 -11.09 8.89
C PHE A 147 -1.37 -9.62 9.18
N VAL A 148 -0.93 -8.74 8.30
CA VAL A 148 -1.32 -7.32 8.26
C VAL A 148 -1.88 -7.01 6.88
N GLY A 149 -2.72 -5.98 6.79
CA GLY A 149 -3.38 -5.62 5.55
C GLY A 149 -3.69 -4.14 5.44
N THR A 150 -3.88 -3.69 4.22
CA THR A 150 -4.38 -2.35 3.87
C THR A 150 -5.24 -2.45 2.60
N PHE A 151 -5.87 -1.35 2.21
CA PHE A 151 -6.58 -1.21 0.95
C PHE A 151 -6.70 0.28 0.58
N THR A 152 -7.00 0.55 -0.68
CA THR A 152 -7.32 1.90 -1.17
C THR A 152 -8.68 2.31 -0.62
N PRO A 153 -8.78 3.47 0.07
CA PRO A 153 -10.03 3.93 0.66
C PRO A 153 -11.01 4.43 -0.40
N ASP A 154 -12.27 4.64 -0.01
CA ASP A 154 -13.19 5.39 -0.85
C ASP A 154 -12.65 6.82 -1.05
N PRO A 155 -12.58 7.35 -2.29
CA PRO A 155 -12.03 8.68 -2.54
C PRO A 155 -12.78 9.83 -1.86
N SER A 156 -14.02 9.62 -1.43
CA SER A 156 -14.81 10.60 -0.67
C SER A 156 -14.60 10.51 0.84
N ASP A 157 -14.02 9.41 1.34
CA ASP A 157 -13.72 9.22 2.75
C ASP A 157 -12.45 10.01 3.10
N PHE A 158 -12.61 11.06 3.93
CA PHE A 158 -11.52 11.95 4.33
C PHE A 158 -10.68 12.47 3.14
N ASP A 159 -11.34 12.87 2.04
CA ASP A 159 -10.68 13.32 0.79
C ASP A 159 -9.72 12.25 0.21
N GLY A 160 -10.05 10.97 0.40
CA GLY A 160 -9.22 9.84 -0.01
C GLY A 160 -7.97 9.63 0.86
N SER A 161 -7.81 10.35 1.98
CA SER A 161 -6.59 10.25 2.82
C SER A 161 -6.65 9.19 3.92
N ALA A 162 -7.76 8.46 4.03
CA ALA A 162 -7.94 7.44 5.05
C ALA A 162 -6.91 6.32 4.91
N GLN A 163 -6.18 6.03 5.98
CA GLN A 163 -5.20 4.94 6.03
C GLN A 163 -5.77 3.79 6.81
N TYR A 164 -6.20 2.72 6.15
CA TYR A 164 -6.69 1.53 6.84
C TYR A 164 -5.54 0.57 7.18
N LEU A 165 -5.61 -0.04 8.35
CA LEU A 165 -4.72 -1.12 8.76
C LEU A 165 -5.55 -2.25 9.35
N LEU A 166 -5.51 -3.39 8.66
CA LEU A 166 -5.96 -4.66 9.18
C LEU A 166 -4.81 -5.36 9.93
N ARG A 167 -5.10 -5.88 11.11
CA ARG A 167 -4.24 -6.82 11.84
C ARG A 167 -5.02 -8.10 12.06
N VAL A 168 -4.46 -9.21 11.61
CA VAL A 168 -5.03 -10.55 11.74
C VAL A 168 -4.16 -11.35 12.70
N GLY A 169 -4.67 -11.62 13.90
CA GLY A 169 -3.97 -12.48 14.86
C GLY A 169 -3.98 -13.95 14.43
N GLU A 170 -5.18 -14.48 14.19
CA GLU A 170 -5.45 -15.82 13.68
C GLU A 170 -6.57 -15.74 12.60
N PRO A 171 -6.29 -16.14 11.35
CA PRO A 171 -7.25 -16.05 10.25
C PRO A 171 -8.60 -16.73 10.54
N THR A 172 -8.58 -17.87 11.22
CA THR A 172 -9.79 -18.64 11.51
C THR A 172 -10.57 -18.15 12.74
N ASP A 173 -10.08 -17.10 13.43
CA ASP A 173 -10.70 -16.50 14.62
C ASP A 173 -10.87 -14.97 14.44
N PRO A 174 -12.00 -14.51 13.86
CA PRO A 174 -12.28 -13.10 13.64
C PRO A 174 -12.27 -12.22 14.91
N ASP A 175 -12.41 -12.80 16.11
CA ASP A 175 -12.32 -12.05 17.38
C ASP A 175 -10.88 -11.54 17.63
N THR A 176 -9.90 -12.06 16.89
CA THR A 176 -8.50 -11.61 16.94
C THR A 176 -8.15 -10.55 15.89
N TRP A 177 -9.12 -10.18 15.04
CA TRP A 177 -8.90 -9.24 13.95
C TRP A 177 -9.18 -7.82 14.44
N GLU A 178 -8.36 -6.89 13.98
CA GLU A 178 -8.49 -5.46 14.28
C GLU A 178 -8.37 -4.68 12.98
N LEU A 179 -9.36 -3.84 12.67
CA LEU A 179 -9.28 -2.86 11.60
C LEU A 179 -9.27 -1.45 12.23
N VAL A 180 -8.16 -0.75 12.08
CA VAL A 180 -8.00 0.65 12.51
C VAL A 180 -7.80 1.55 11.30
N TYR A 181 -8.01 2.86 11.49
CA TYR A 181 -7.68 3.84 10.48
C TYR A 181 -7.05 5.11 11.04
N TRP A 182 -6.30 5.82 10.20
CA TRP A 182 -5.82 7.18 10.44
C TRP A 182 -6.37 8.14 9.39
N ASP A 183 -6.73 9.35 9.82
CA ASP A 183 -7.15 10.45 8.95
C ASP A 183 -6.00 11.45 8.81
N TRP A 184 -5.48 11.58 7.59
CA TRP A 184 -4.34 12.43 7.27
C TRP A 184 -4.74 13.78 6.65
N THR A 185 -6.03 14.11 6.53
CA THR A 185 -6.51 15.40 5.98
C THR A 185 -5.92 16.60 6.71
N THR A 186 -5.74 16.51 8.03
CA THR A 186 -5.16 17.60 8.84
C THR A 186 -3.69 17.87 8.53
N TYR A 187 -3.02 16.94 7.85
CA TYR A 187 -1.66 17.05 7.31
C TYR A 187 -1.65 17.30 5.80
N GLY A 188 -2.79 17.68 5.22
CA GLY A 188 -2.90 18.05 3.81
C GLY A 188 -2.76 16.89 2.83
N GLN A 189 -2.78 15.64 3.29
CA GLN A 189 -2.81 14.46 2.40
C GLN A 189 -4.21 14.23 1.86
N ARG A 190 -4.28 13.69 0.64
CA ARG A 190 -5.52 13.37 -0.09
C ARG A 190 -5.24 12.33 -1.18
N ASP A 191 -6.31 11.84 -1.81
CA ASP A 191 -6.24 11.00 -3.01
C ASP A 191 -5.27 9.82 -2.87
N ARG A 192 -5.36 9.05 -1.78
CA ARG A 192 -4.53 7.85 -1.61
C ARG A 192 -4.92 6.80 -2.63
N GLU A 193 -3.91 6.32 -3.33
CA GLU A 193 -4.01 5.31 -4.36
C GLU A 193 -2.91 4.26 -4.18
N SER A 194 -3.17 3.05 -4.70
CA SER A 194 -2.17 1.97 -4.82
C SER A 194 -1.44 1.68 -3.51
N ALA A 195 -2.20 1.54 -2.41
CA ALA A 195 -1.61 1.20 -1.11
C ALA A 195 -1.13 -0.25 -1.10
N ASP A 196 0.11 -0.46 -0.69
CA ASP A 196 0.71 -1.77 -0.45
C ASP A 196 1.30 -1.83 0.97
N ILE A 197 1.49 -3.04 1.52
CA ILE A 197 1.97 -3.22 2.90
C ILE A 197 2.99 -4.34 3.00
N ALA A 198 4.09 -4.05 3.68
CA ALA A 198 5.10 -5.04 4.07
C ALA A 198 5.04 -5.28 5.57
N GLY A 199 4.80 -6.52 5.96
CA GLY A 199 4.69 -6.99 7.33
C GLY A 199 6.03 -7.28 7.96
N TYR A 200 6.32 -6.62 9.09
CA TYR A 200 7.55 -6.84 9.85
C TYR A 200 7.31 -6.58 11.33
N ASP A 201 7.98 -7.31 12.21
CA ASP A 201 7.76 -7.24 13.66
C ASP A 201 9.05 -7.21 14.50
N ASP A 202 10.22 -7.36 13.88
CA ASP A 202 11.51 -7.40 14.58
C ASP A 202 12.11 -5.99 14.70
N VAL A 203 11.39 -5.08 15.37
CA VAL A 203 11.82 -3.68 15.54
C VAL A 203 11.94 -3.35 17.03
N GLY A 204 13.03 -3.84 17.63
CA GLY A 204 13.36 -3.61 19.04
C GLY A 204 12.27 -4.12 19.98
N ASP A 205 11.85 -3.28 20.93
CA ASP A 205 10.79 -3.61 21.91
C ASP A 205 9.38 -3.20 21.41
N ALA A 206 9.23 -2.70 20.18
CA ALA A 206 7.97 -2.17 19.65
C ALA A 206 7.03 -3.30 19.18
N THR A 207 6.39 -4.00 20.11
CA THR A 207 5.51 -5.16 19.80
C THR A 207 4.26 -4.81 18.99
N TRP A 208 3.98 -3.53 18.79
CA TRP A 208 2.87 -2.99 17.98
C TRP A 208 3.29 -2.65 16.54
N TRP A 209 4.59 -2.73 16.24
CA TRP A 209 5.13 -2.49 14.90
C TRP A 209 4.52 -3.49 13.92
N TYR A 210 3.81 -2.98 12.92
CA TYR A 210 3.16 -3.80 11.90
C TYR A 210 3.98 -3.90 10.61
N GLY A 211 4.98 -3.02 10.44
CA GLY A 211 5.69 -2.85 9.18
C GLY A 211 5.45 -1.48 8.55
N VAL A 212 5.40 -1.45 7.22
CA VAL A 212 5.34 -0.20 6.43
C VAL A 212 4.24 -0.32 5.39
N ILE A 213 3.41 0.71 5.28
CA ILE A 213 2.50 0.91 4.15
C ILE A 213 3.16 1.87 3.18
N ALA A 214 3.24 1.51 1.91
CA ALA A 214 3.65 2.39 0.82
C ALA A 214 2.42 2.76 -0.02
N SER A 215 2.33 4.01 -0.45
CA SER A 215 1.20 4.52 -1.22
C SER A 215 1.62 5.62 -2.18
N THR A 216 0.69 6.01 -3.04
CA THR A 216 0.78 7.23 -3.85
C THR A 216 -0.33 8.19 -3.40
N GLU A 217 -0.01 9.44 -3.09
CA GLU A 217 -0.97 10.41 -2.51
C GLU A 217 -0.81 11.81 -3.12
N GLY A 218 -1.88 12.61 -3.12
CA GLY A 218 -1.79 14.05 -3.29
C GLY A 218 -1.48 14.75 -1.97
N SER A 219 -0.79 15.89 -2.02
CA SER A 219 -0.49 16.69 -0.82
C SER A 219 -0.60 18.18 -1.06
N ASP A 220 -1.26 18.88 -0.15
CA ASP A 220 -1.27 20.35 -0.04
C ASP A 220 -0.54 20.84 1.23
N TYR A 221 0.34 19.98 1.80
CA TYR A 221 1.08 20.28 3.01
C TYR A 221 1.98 21.52 2.83
N GLU A 222 2.04 22.36 3.87
CA GLU A 222 2.79 23.64 3.86
C GLU A 222 2.42 24.64 2.75
N GLY A 223 1.30 24.42 2.04
CA GLY A 223 0.80 25.31 0.99
C GLY A 223 1.43 25.08 -0.38
N GLU A 224 2.15 23.97 -0.57
CA GLU A 224 2.61 23.49 -1.87
C GLU A 224 1.70 22.33 -2.32
N THR A 225 1.19 22.41 -3.56
CA THR A 225 0.32 21.38 -4.13
C THR A 225 1.15 20.41 -4.95
N HIS A 226 1.13 19.15 -4.53
CA HIS A 226 1.78 18.02 -5.16
C HIS A 226 0.75 16.94 -5.51
N GLU A 227 0.97 16.26 -6.62
CA GLU A 227 0.08 15.21 -7.11
C GLU A 227 0.87 13.92 -7.30
N HIS A 228 0.30 12.81 -6.85
CA HIS A 228 0.88 11.47 -6.98
C HIS A 228 2.31 11.36 -6.45
N VAL A 229 2.45 11.59 -5.14
CA VAL A 229 3.71 11.57 -4.38
C VAL A 229 3.91 10.21 -3.73
N PRO A 230 5.13 9.64 -3.74
CA PRO A 230 5.46 8.50 -2.89
C PRO A 230 5.27 8.82 -1.41
N VAL A 231 4.54 7.97 -0.70
CA VAL A 231 4.29 8.10 0.74
C VAL A 231 4.61 6.78 1.45
N PHE A 232 5.19 6.89 2.66
CA PHE A 232 5.28 5.78 3.61
C PHE A 232 4.50 6.13 4.87
N ASN A 233 3.69 5.17 5.33
CA ASN A 233 3.05 5.23 6.63
C ASN A 233 3.45 4.05 7.51
N PHE A 234 3.83 4.34 8.75
CA PHE A 234 4.30 3.32 9.69
C PHE A 234 4.07 3.76 11.15
N PRO A 235 4.05 2.84 12.13
CA PRO A 235 3.83 3.17 13.53
C PRO A 235 4.86 4.13 14.13
N ASP A 236 4.50 4.81 15.20
CA ASP A 236 5.51 5.44 16.06
C ASP A 236 6.24 4.36 16.84
N TYR A 237 7.58 4.36 16.76
CA TYR A 237 8.46 3.44 17.48
C TYR A 237 8.36 3.51 19.00
N THR A 238 7.81 4.60 19.52
CA THR A 238 7.70 4.91 20.95
C THR A 238 6.27 4.84 21.49
N ALA A 239 5.27 4.80 20.61
CA ALA A 239 3.86 4.83 20.99
C ALA A 239 2.99 3.96 20.08
N SER A 240 2.22 3.05 20.68
CA SER A 240 1.38 2.09 19.95
C SER A 240 0.13 2.69 19.30
N ASP A 241 -0.23 3.92 19.63
CA ASP A 241 -1.44 4.63 19.23
C ASP A 241 -1.17 5.82 18.30
N SER A 242 0.05 5.92 17.76
CA SER A 242 0.42 6.95 16.80
C SER A 242 1.26 6.38 15.66
N GLY A 243 1.39 7.16 14.59
CA GLY A 243 2.11 6.78 13.38
C GLY A 243 2.74 7.99 12.72
N TRP A 244 3.64 7.72 11.80
CA TRP A 244 4.32 8.70 10.97
C TRP A 244 3.89 8.54 9.52
N GLY A 245 3.75 9.67 8.84
CA GLY A 245 3.57 9.75 7.39
C GLY A 245 4.72 10.54 6.82
N TRP A 246 5.51 9.92 5.95
CA TRP A 246 6.59 10.57 5.22
C TRP A 246 6.24 10.62 3.75
N TRP A 247 6.54 11.73 3.09
CA TRP A 247 6.18 12.00 1.71
C TRP A 247 7.36 12.67 0.98
N TRP A 248 7.56 12.36 -0.30
CA TRP A 248 8.71 12.85 -1.10
C TRP A 248 8.27 13.62 -2.34
N PRO A 249 7.94 14.92 -2.21
CA PRO A 249 7.45 15.75 -3.31
C PRO A 249 8.42 15.90 -4.49
N GLU A 250 9.72 15.67 -4.28
CA GLU A 250 10.69 15.66 -5.38
C GLU A 250 10.47 14.54 -6.40
N TYR A 251 9.64 13.55 -6.07
CA TYR A 251 9.32 12.38 -6.88
C TYR A 251 7.85 12.36 -7.35
N ASP A 252 7.21 13.53 -7.51
CA ASP A 252 5.89 13.68 -8.12
C ASP A 252 5.72 12.87 -9.42
N ASN A 253 4.47 12.56 -9.77
CA ASN A 253 4.09 11.69 -10.88
C ASN A 253 4.50 10.22 -10.70
N ALA A 254 4.58 9.77 -9.46
CA ALA A 254 4.63 8.35 -9.13
C ALA A 254 3.27 7.67 -9.39
N ALA A 255 3.25 6.35 -9.48
CA ALA A 255 2.05 5.54 -9.44
C ALA A 255 2.44 4.10 -9.05
N HIS A 256 1.42 3.31 -8.68
CA HIS A 256 1.53 1.89 -8.36
C HIS A 256 2.68 1.58 -7.38
N ALA A 257 2.43 1.86 -6.10
CA ALA A 257 3.38 1.53 -5.05
C ALA A 257 3.42 0.01 -4.83
N CYS A 258 4.61 -0.51 -4.55
CA CYS A 258 4.78 -1.82 -3.92
C CYS A 258 5.90 -1.77 -2.87
N VAL A 259 5.84 -2.62 -1.86
CA VAL A 259 6.83 -2.67 -0.77
C VAL A 259 7.00 -4.07 -0.21
N ASP A 260 8.24 -4.43 0.09
CA ASP A 260 8.56 -5.62 0.88
C ASP A 260 9.73 -5.35 1.84
N ILE A 261 9.79 -6.11 2.94
CA ILE A 261 10.86 -6.02 3.94
C ILE A 261 11.55 -7.38 4.02
N ASP A 262 12.85 -7.39 3.70
CA ASP A 262 13.70 -8.55 3.92
C ASP A 262 13.73 -8.88 5.42
N ARG A 263 12.97 -9.91 5.78
CA ARG A 263 12.76 -10.30 7.18
C ARG A 263 14.04 -10.72 7.88
N SER A 264 15.07 -11.11 7.14
CA SER A 264 16.36 -11.51 7.71
C SER A 264 17.19 -10.33 8.24
N SER A 265 16.91 -9.11 7.76
CA SER A 265 17.70 -7.92 8.08
C SER A 265 16.89 -6.66 8.42
N GLY A 266 15.59 -6.61 8.12
CA GLY A 266 14.76 -5.40 8.21
C GLY A 266 15.05 -4.38 7.11
N MET A 267 15.64 -4.83 6.00
CA MET A 267 15.86 -3.94 4.85
C MET A 267 14.56 -3.86 4.06
N MET A 268 13.97 -2.67 4.02
CA MET A 268 12.81 -2.35 3.20
C MET A 268 13.24 -2.00 1.78
N TYR A 269 12.47 -2.48 0.82
CA TYR A 269 12.52 -2.12 -0.58
C TYR A 269 11.12 -1.71 -1.01
N ALA A 270 10.97 -0.50 -1.55
CA ALA A 270 9.70 -0.03 -2.07
C ALA A 270 9.89 0.58 -3.44
N ALA A 271 8.95 0.35 -4.34
CA ALA A 271 9.04 0.82 -5.71
C ALA A 271 7.75 1.50 -6.17
N TRP A 272 7.93 2.45 -7.08
CA TRP A 272 6.87 3.11 -7.83
C TRP A 272 7.28 3.16 -9.29
N ASP A 273 6.33 3.09 -10.21
CA ASP A 273 6.59 3.63 -11.54
C ASP A 273 6.43 5.14 -11.51
N GLN A 274 7.47 5.86 -11.95
CA GLN A 274 7.56 7.30 -11.84
C GLN A 274 7.83 7.92 -13.21
N TYR A 275 7.01 8.89 -13.58
CA TYR A 275 7.18 9.61 -14.84
C TYR A 275 8.15 10.78 -14.67
N ASN A 276 9.32 10.66 -15.31
CA ASN A 276 10.30 11.73 -15.31
C ASN A 276 10.12 12.65 -16.51
N GLU A 277 9.58 13.86 -16.28
CA GLU A 277 9.36 14.86 -17.34
C GLU A 277 10.64 15.24 -18.10
N SER A 278 11.83 15.08 -17.52
CA SER A 278 13.09 15.36 -18.23
C SER A 278 13.44 14.28 -19.27
N ARG A 279 12.71 13.16 -19.30
CA ARG A 279 12.90 12.01 -20.18
C ARG A 279 11.59 11.55 -20.83
N GLU A 280 10.76 12.49 -21.29
CA GLU A 280 9.42 12.21 -21.86
C GLU A 280 9.39 11.08 -22.91
N SER A 281 10.46 10.90 -23.69
CA SER A 281 10.52 9.86 -24.73
C SER A 281 10.69 8.43 -24.20
N GLN A 282 11.05 8.27 -22.92
CA GLN A 282 11.34 6.99 -22.27
C GLN A 282 10.11 6.43 -21.53
N GLY A 283 9.11 7.26 -21.23
CA GLY A 283 7.99 6.86 -20.39
C GLY A 283 8.35 6.87 -18.91
N ARG A 284 7.85 5.88 -18.16
CA ARG A 284 8.07 5.71 -16.72
C ARG A 284 9.29 4.84 -16.45
N ASP A 285 10.05 5.24 -15.44
CA ASP A 285 11.13 4.45 -14.83
C ASP A 285 10.65 3.89 -13.48
N ILE A 286 11.31 2.86 -12.96
CA ILE A 286 11.02 2.39 -11.59
C ILE A 286 11.88 3.16 -10.60
N LEU A 287 11.21 3.96 -9.77
CA LEU A 287 11.80 4.62 -8.62
C LEU A 287 11.84 3.63 -7.46
N LEU A 288 13.05 3.23 -7.05
CA LEU A 288 13.30 2.30 -5.95
C LEU A 288 13.83 3.04 -4.72
N ALA A 289 13.17 2.85 -3.59
CA ALA A 289 13.60 3.27 -2.27
C ALA A 289 14.17 2.07 -1.49
N ILE A 290 15.34 2.25 -0.88
CA ILE A 290 15.97 1.24 -0.02
C ILE A 290 16.32 1.86 1.33
N ALA A 291 15.83 1.27 2.42
CA ALA A 291 16.18 1.70 3.77
C ALA A 291 16.15 0.55 4.79
N ASP A 292 16.82 0.76 5.92
CA ASP A 292 16.74 -0.11 7.09
C ASP A 292 15.66 0.43 8.04
N VAL A 293 14.61 -0.35 8.32
CA VAL A 293 13.50 0.08 9.20
C VAL A 293 13.95 0.28 10.66
N HIS A 294 15.10 -0.29 11.05
CA HIS A 294 15.68 -0.05 12.37
C HIS A 294 16.34 1.33 12.49
N ASP A 295 16.78 1.90 11.38
CA ASP A 295 17.46 3.21 11.35
C ASP A 295 16.47 4.39 11.29
N TRP A 296 15.18 4.12 11.07
CA TRP A 296 14.11 5.13 11.04
C TRP A 296 13.83 5.75 12.43
N TRP A 297 14.45 5.20 13.49
CA TRP A 297 14.39 5.67 14.87
C TRP A 297 15.31 6.86 15.15
N GLU A 298 16.28 7.13 14.26
CA GLU A 298 17.30 8.16 14.46
C GLU A 298 16.92 9.45 13.70
N GLU A 299 17.29 10.62 14.23
CA GLU A 299 17.23 11.92 13.51
C GLU A 299 18.05 11.92 12.19
N ASN A 300 18.71 10.81 11.85
CA ASN A 300 19.47 10.57 10.63
C ASN A 300 18.92 9.37 9.86
N TRP A 301 17.63 9.41 9.53
CA TRP A 301 17.02 8.50 8.56
C TRP A 301 17.86 8.43 7.27
N VAL A 302 18.12 7.21 6.79
CA VAL A 302 18.85 6.98 5.54
C VAL A 302 17.94 6.20 4.59
N MET A 303 17.32 6.94 3.67
CA MET A 303 16.64 6.38 2.51
C MET A 303 17.52 6.58 1.28
N ASN A 304 17.84 5.51 0.58
CA ASN A 304 18.57 5.58 -0.68
C ASN A 304 17.60 5.41 -1.84
N TRP A 305 17.62 6.37 -2.76
CA TRP A 305 16.76 6.38 -3.93
C TRP A 305 17.55 6.04 -5.19
N TYR A 306 16.99 5.15 -6.01
CA TYR A 306 17.57 4.69 -7.25
C TYR A 306 16.50 4.69 -8.34
N TYR A 307 16.94 4.84 -9.58
CA TYR A 307 16.10 4.54 -10.73
C TYR A 307 16.57 3.23 -11.34
N LEU A 308 15.66 2.26 -11.43
CA LEU A 308 15.80 1.06 -12.23
C LEU A 308 15.04 1.28 -13.54
N GLY A 309 15.70 1.06 -14.67
CA GLY A 309 15.09 1.34 -15.97
C GLY A 309 16.07 1.29 -17.12
N GLY A 310 15.51 1.22 -18.33
CA GLY A 310 16.20 1.21 -19.63
C GLY A 310 15.46 2.08 -20.64
N GLU A 311 15.61 1.86 -21.94
CA GLU A 311 14.92 2.66 -22.99
C GLU A 311 13.39 2.42 -23.07
N GLU A 312 12.82 1.65 -22.14
CA GLU A 312 11.45 1.12 -22.17
C GLU A 312 10.58 1.77 -21.08
N ASP A 313 9.28 1.87 -21.33
CA ASP A 313 8.28 2.38 -20.39
C ASP A 313 7.88 1.25 -19.41
N ASN A 314 8.24 1.39 -18.14
CA ASN A 314 8.11 0.38 -17.10
C ASN A 314 7.00 0.77 -16.11
N THR A 315 6.05 -0.12 -15.89
CA THR A 315 4.83 0.15 -15.11
C THR A 315 4.42 -1.05 -14.26
N TYR A 316 3.64 -0.80 -13.21
CA TYR A 316 3.06 -1.81 -12.32
C TYR A 316 4.12 -2.72 -11.67
N PRO A 317 5.05 -2.16 -10.87
CA PRO A 317 6.04 -2.96 -10.18
C PRO A 317 5.37 -3.81 -9.10
N ASP A 318 5.92 -5.00 -8.87
CA ASP A 318 5.65 -5.86 -7.73
C ASP A 318 6.99 -6.38 -7.20
N ILE A 319 7.14 -6.49 -5.87
CA ILE A 319 8.44 -6.71 -5.22
C ILE A 319 8.39 -7.84 -4.20
N ALA A 320 9.45 -8.64 -4.17
CA ALA A 320 9.70 -9.63 -3.14
C ALA A 320 11.17 -9.58 -2.69
N ALA A 321 11.42 -9.59 -1.39
CA ALA A 321 12.73 -9.44 -0.77
C ALA A 321 12.92 -10.40 0.41
N GLU A 322 13.96 -11.24 0.37
CA GLU A 322 14.24 -12.20 1.43
C GLU A 322 15.71 -12.66 1.38
N ASN A 323 16.40 -12.70 2.52
CA ASN A 323 17.80 -13.15 2.65
C ASN A 323 18.80 -12.43 1.73
N GLY A 324 18.58 -11.15 1.47
CA GLY A 324 19.37 -10.30 0.58
C GLY A 324 19.10 -10.54 -0.91
N TYR A 325 18.12 -11.36 -1.25
CA TYR A 325 17.60 -11.50 -2.61
C TYR A 325 16.43 -10.56 -2.79
N ILE A 326 16.44 -9.76 -3.85
CA ILE A 326 15.33 -8.90 -4.22
C ILE A 326 14.94 -9.22 -5.67
N TYR A 327 13.64 -9.32 -5.92
CA TYR A 327 13.06 -9.47 -7.24
C TYR A 327 11.98 -8.41 -7.41
N ILE A 328 12.07 -7.63 -8.47
CA ILE A 328 11.05 -6.66 -8.88
C ILE A 328 10.57 -7.08 -10.25
N VAL A 329 9.30 -7.47 -10.35
CA VAL A 329 8.66 -7.78 -11.64
C VAL A 329 7.81 -6.59 -12.08
N LEU A 330 7.74 -6.35 -13.38
CA LEU A 330 6.99 -5.23 -13.93
C LEU A 330 6.57 -5.49 -15.37
N GLN A 331 5.61 -4.68 -15.82
CA GLN A 331 5.24 -4.61 -17.22
C GLN A 331 6.14 -3.62 -17.95
N ALA A 332 6.76 -4.06 -19.05
CA ALA A 332 7.53 -3.20 -19.93
C ALA A 332 6.90 -3.12 -21.33
N ASP A 333 6.68 -1.90 -21.81
CA ASP A 333 6.37 -1.66 -23.21
C ASP A 333 7.68 -1.71 -24.01
N ILE A 334 8.00 -2.90 -24.52
CA ILE A 334 9.15 -3.08 -25.40
C ILE A 334 8.98 -2.20 -26.65
N MET A 335 10.09 -1.72 -27.21
CA MET A 335 10.27 -0.70 -28.30
C MET A 335 9.38 -0.78 -29.58
N ILE A 336 8.38 -1.68 -29.63
CA ILE A 336 7.30 -1.73 -30.59
C ILE A 336 5.98 -1.34 -29.87
N PRO A 337 5.35 -0.20 -30.21
CA PRO A 337 4.09 0.21 -29.60
C PRO A 337 3.03 -0.91 -29.60
N GLY A 338 2.50 -1.23 -28.43
CA GLY A 338 1.48 -2.27 -28.22
C GLY A 338 2.03 -3.69 -28.03
N LYS A 339 3.33 -3.85 -27.77
CA LYS A 339 3.89 -5.10 -27.27
C LYS A 339 4.35 -4.90 -25.83
N GLN A 340 3.74 -5.67 -24.94
CA GLN A 340 4.07 -5.72 -23.52
C GLN A 340 4.79 -7.03 -23.22
N ASP A 341 5.78 -6.95 -22.34
CA ASP A 341 6.47 -8.09 -21.77
C ASP A 341 6.58 -7.93 -20.26
N ILE A 342 6.90 -9.01 -19.55
CA ILE A 342 7.20 -8.98 -18.13
C ILE A 342 8.71 -9.02 -17.96
N ILE A 343 9.25 -7.99 -17.30
CA ILE A 343 10.67 -7.90 -16.98
C ILE A 343 10.84 -8.11 -15.48
N CYS A 344 11.91 -8.80 -15.10
CA CYS A 344 12.37 -8.89 -13.72
C CYS A 344 13.72 -8.21 -13.56
N TYR A 345 13.78 -7.22 -12.68
CA TYR A 345 15.02 -6.74 -12.09
C TYR A 345 15.29 -7.53 -10.82
N TYR A 346 16.52 -8.02 -10.66
CA TYR A 346 16.86 -8.80 -9.48
C TYR A 346 18.24 -8.46 -8.95
N SER A 347 18.38 -8.60 -7.64
CA SER A 347 19.62 -8.42 -6.89
C SER A 347 19.82 -9.59 -5.93
N HIS A 348 21.05 -10.09 -5.81
CA HIS A 348 21.41 -11.17 -4.87
C HIS A 348 22.36 -10.67 -3.77
N ASP A 349 22.55 -9.37 -3.67
CA ASP A 349 23.52 -8.75 -2.74
C ASP A 349 22.93 -7.61 -1.91
N GLY A 350 21.60 -7.60 -1.72
CA GLY A 350 20.91 -6.56 -0.93
C GLY A 350 20.78 -5.23 -1.69
N GLY A 351 20.62 -5.28 -3.02
CA GLY A 351 20.41 -4.09 -3.85
C GLY A 351 21.69 -3.35 -4.21
N THR A 352 22.88 -3.94 -3.98
CA THR A 352 24.17 -3.31 -4.34
C THR A 352 24.43 -3.42 -5.85
N THR A 353 24.07 -4.56 -6.45
CA THR A 353 24.12 -4.80 -7.88
C THR A 353 22.78 -5.34 -8.38
N TRP A 354 22.47 -5.04 -9.64
CA TRP A 354 21.20 -5.38 -10.28
C TRP A 354 21.44 -6.02 -11.64
N GLU A 355 20.67 -7.07 -11.91
CA GLU A 355 20.58 -7.76 -13.19
C GLU A 355 19.14 -7.73 -13.69
N THR A 356 18.94 -8.03 -14.98
CA THR A 356 17.62 -7.95 -15.62
C THR A 356 17.38 -9.18 -16.50
N SER A 357 16.16 -9.70 -16.51
CA SER A 357 15.72 -10.76 -17.40
C SER A 357 14.28 -10.58 -17.87
N THR A 358 13.99 -10.92 -19.11
CA THR A 358 12.63 -11.09 -19.64
C THR A 358 12.06 -12.43 -19.18
N ILE A 359 10.83 -12.45 -18.67
CA ILE A 359 10.18 -13.66 -18.14
C ILE A 359 9.38 -14.41 -19.22
N ALA A 360 8.76 -13.71 -20.19
CA ALA A 360 7.83 -14.31 -21.14
C ALA A 360 8.42 -14.62 -22.53
#